data_AF-A0A6C0ENP0-F1
#
_entry.id   AF-A0A6C0ENP0-F1
#
_cell.length_a   1.000
_cell.length_b   1.000
_cell.length_c   1.000
_cell.angle_alpha   90.00
_cell.angle_beta   90.00
_cell.angle_gamma   90.00
#
_symmetry.space_group_name_H-M   'P 1'
#
loop_
_entity.id
_entity.type
_entity.pdbx_description
1 polymer ?
#
loop_
_entity_poly.entity_id
_entity_poly.type
_entity_poly.pdbx_seq_one_letter_code
_entity_poly.pdbx_strand_id
1 'polypeptide(L)'
;MSMPSASVLLRAAQLAIDDDKPVYLDYFRDSLEKKCCIGVQPDNTKYLVKSDSEYTSTIQNIFKCETCYIVATENSLYVVSTEVPVKKIVGSS
;
A
#
# COMPACT_ATOMS: atom_id res chain seq x y z
N MET A 1 14.09 14.80 2.46
CA MET A 1 13.36 13.90 1.54
C MET A 1 13.37 12.51 2.15
N SER A 2 12.23 11.98 2.55
CA SER A 2 12.10 10.59 3.00
C SER A 2 12.00 9.70 1.77
N MET A 3 12.85 8.68 1.67
CA MET A 3 12.81 7.66 0.61
C MET A 3 12.81 6.26 1.22
N PRO A 4 12.21 5.27 0.56
CA PRO A 4 12.38 3.88 0.95
C PRO A 4 13.87 3.50 0.90
N SER A 5 14.26 2.51 1.70
CA SER A 5 15.62 1.97 1.65
C SER A 5 15.88 1.30 0.30
N ALA A 6 17.16 1.16 -0.07
CA ALA A 6 17.55 0.47 -1.29
C ALA A 6 17.05 -0.99 -1.32
N SER A 7 17.04 -1.66 -0.16
CA SER A 7 16.50 -3.03 -0.01
C SER A 7 15.02 -3.10 -0.38
N VAL A 8 14.22 -2.14 0.06
CA VAL A 8 12.78 -2.07 -0.24
C VAL A 8 12.56 -1.85 -1.73
N LEU A 9 13.29 -0.93 -2.35
CA LEU A 9 13.19 -0.68 -3.79
C LEU A 9 13.63 -1.90 -4.62
N LEU A 10 14.69 -2.59 -4.19
CA LEU A 10 15.12 -3.83 -4.83
C LEU A 10 14.04 -4.91 -4.76
N ARG A 11 13.42 -5.10 -3.58
CA ARG A 11 12.34 -6.08 -3.42
C ARG A 11 11.09 -5.71 -4.22
N ALA A 12 10.74 -4.42 -4.28
CA ALA A 12 9.62 -3.95 -5.08
C ALA A 12 9.87 -4.17 -6.58
N ALA A 13 11.10 -3.93 -7.06
CA ALA A 13 11.48 -4.20 -8.43
C ALA A 13 11.44 -5.69 -8.79
N GLN A 14 11.87 -6.58 -7.88
CA GLN A 14 11.74 -8.03 -8.08
C GLN A 14 10.27 -8.43 -8.27
N LEU A 15 9.40 -7.98 -7.36
CA LEU A 15 7.96 -8.27 -7.45
C LEU A 15 7.33 -7.69 -8.72
N ALA A 16 7.75 -6.50 -9.15
CA ALA A 16 7.26 -5.86 -10.36
C ALA A 16 7.59 -6.68 -11.62
N ILE A 17 8.77 -7.29 -11.65
CA ILE A 17 9.20 -8.17 -12.75
C ILE A 17 8.45 -9.50 -12.70
N ASP A 18 8.31 -10.09 -11.52
CA ASP A 18 7.65 -11.39 -11.34
C ASP A 18 6.15 -11.32 -11.67
N ASP A 19 5.47 -10.25 -11.24
CA ASP A 19 4.02 -10.07 -11.38
C ASP A 19 3.62 -9.24 -12.61
N ASP A 20 4.58 -8.70 -13.38
CA ASP A 20 4.38 -7.75 -14.49
C ASP A 20 3.51 -6.53 -14.11
N LYS A 21 3.85 -5.89 -12.99
CA LYS A 21 3.08 -4.79 -12.40
C LYS A 21 3.93 -3.53 -12.20
N PRO A 22 3.41 -2.32 -12.54
CA PRO A 22 4.10 -1.07 -12.23
C PRO A 22 4.19 -0.82 -10.72
N VAL A 23 5.28 -0.18 -10.30
CA VAL A 23 5.49 0.28 -8.91
C VAL A 23 5.10 1.74 -8.79
N TYR A 24 4.18 2.04 -7.88
CA TYR A 24 3.78 3.39 -7.50
C TYR A 24 4.33 3.76 -6.11
N LEU A 25 4.87 4.97 -6.01
CA LEU A 25 5.50 5.52 -4.79
C LEU A 25 4.78 6.77 -4.27
N ASP A 26 3.66 7.14 -4.89
CA ASP A 26 2.80 8.27 -4.52
C ASP A 26 2.25 8.16 -3.10
N TYR A 27 1.90 6.96 -2.64
CA TYR A 27 1.42 6.70 -1.28
C TYR A 27 2.51 6.66 -0.20
N PHE A 28 3.80 6.62 -0.58
CA PHE A 28 4.88 6.46 0.39
C PHE A 28 4.95 7.64 1.37
N ARG A 29 4.92 8.88 0.86
CA ARG A 29 4.95 10.07 1.73
C ARG A 29 3.68 10.20 2.56
N ASP A 30 2.53 9.97 1.92
CA ASP A 30 1.23 10.06 2.60
C ASP A 30 1.12 9.04 3.75
N SER A 31 1.77 7.87 3.61
CA SER A 31 1.81 6.86 4.67
C SER A 31 2.67 7.27 5.86
N LEU A 32 3.75 8.02 5.63
CA LEU A 32 4.58 8.59 6.71
C LEU A 32 3.86 9.75 7.41
N GLU A 33 3.15 10.58 6.65
CA GLU A 33 2.36 11.69 7.18
C GLU A 33 1.00 11.25 7.77
N LYS A 34 0.70 9.94 7.74
CA LYS A 34 -0.57 9.35 8.19
C LYS A 34 -1.79 9.95 7.50
N LYS A 35 -1.62 10.42 6.26
CA LYS A 35 -2.67 10.92 5.37
C LYS A 35 -3.38 9.82 4.60
N CYS A 36 -2.75 8.65 4.45
CA CYS A 36 -3.40 7.45 3.92
C CYS A 36 -3.52 6.37 5.00
N CYS A 37 -4.38 5.38 4.74
CA CYS A 37 -4.66 4.27 5.63
C CYS A 37 -4.99 2.99 4.84
N ILE A 38 -4.78 1.83 5.45
CA ILE A 38 -5.28 0.56 4.93
C ILE A 38 -6.70 0.37 5.45
N GLY A 39 -7.68 0.52 4.57
CA GLY A 39 -9.08 0.25 4.84
C GLY A 39 -9.36 -1.26 4.82
N VAL A 40 -10.01 -1.79 5.84
CA VAL A 40 -10.48 -3.18 5.90
C VAL A 40 -11.99 -3.20 5.91
N GLN A 41 -12.59 -3.79 4.89
CA GLN A 41 -14.04 -3.98 4.77
C GLN A 41 -14.53 -5.17 5.62
N PRO A 42 -15.85 -5.28 5.89
CA PRO A 42 -16.42 -6.36 6.70
C PRO A 42 -16.20 -7.77 6.13
N ASP A 43 -16.04 -7.88 4.81
CA ASP A 43 -15.73 -9.10 4.07
C ASP A 43 -14.23 -9.48 4.10
N ASN A 44 -13.42 -8.79 4.90
CA ASN A 44 -11.96 -8.85 4.97
C ASN A 44 -11.23 -8.32 3.72
N THR A 45 -11.93 -7.69 2.78
CA THR A 45 -11.31 -7.04 1.63
C THR A 45 -10.56 -5.79 2.06
N LYS A 46 -9.34 -5.61 1.56
CA LYS A 46 -8.45 -4.51 1.96
C LYS A 46 -8.21 -3.56 0.81
N TYR A 47 -8.16 -2.26 1.11
CA TYR A 47 -7.90 -1.19 0.15
C TYR A 47 -6.90 -0.22 0.74
N LEU A 48 -6.06 0.39 -0.11
CA LEU A 48 -5.25 1.52 0.31
C LEU A 48 -6.04 2.80 0.05
N VAL A 49 -6.38 3.51 1.12
CA VAL A 49 -7.30 4.66 1.10
C VAL A 49 -6.52 5.91 1.46
N LYS A 50 -6.49 6.89 0.56
CA LYS A 50 -5.92 8.22 0.80
C LYS A 50 -6.98 9.24 1.18
N SER A 51 -8.15 9.15 0.56
CA SER A 51 -9.32 9.97 0.88
C SER A 51 -10.60 9.23 0.49
N ASP A 52 -11.78 9.76 0.84
CA ASP A 52 -13.07 9.14 0.51
C ASP A 52 -13.28 8.94 -1.01
N SER A 53 -12.60 9.74 -1.84
CA SER A 53 -12.66 9.65 -3.31
C SER A 53 -11.44 8.99 -3.95
N GLU A 54 -10.36 8.78 -3.20
CA GLU A 54 -9.09 8.27 -3.72
C GLU A 54 -8.66 7.04 -2.93
N TYR A 55 -8.92 5.88 -3.53
CA TYR A 55 -8.52 4.57 -3.03
C TYR A 55 -8.04 3.69 -4.18
N THR A 56 -7.20 2.72 -3.86
CA THR A 56 -6.67 1.77 -4.84
C THR A 56 -7.64 0.64 -5.13
N SER A 57 -7.36 -0.18 -6.15
CA SER A 57 -7.97 -1.50 -6.28
C SER A 57 -7.73 -2.36 -5.04
N THR A 58 -8.49 -3.46 -4.95
CA THR A 58 -8.38 -4.45 -3.89
C THR A 58 -6.93 -4.92 -3.71
N ILE A 59 -6.46 -4.87 -2.47
CA ILE A 59 -5.16 -5.40 -2.08
C ILE A 59 -5.25 -6.94 -2.12
N GLN A 60 -4.43 -7.55 -2.96
CA GLN A 60 -4.29 -9.00 -3.09
C GLN A 60 -3.26 -9.54 -2.09
N ASN A 61 -2.16 -8.82 -1.90
CA ASN A 61 -1.10 -9.26 -0.98
C ASN A 61 -0.35 -8.07 -0.37
N ILE A 62 0.28 -8.29 0.79
CA ILE A 62 1.11 -7.29 1.46
C ILE A 62 2.41 -7.96 1.89
N PHE A 63 3.51 -7.51 1.32
CA PHE A 63 4.85 -7.97 1.68
C PHE A 63 5.50 -6.98 2.64
N LYS A 64 5.97 -7.45 3.79
CA LYS A 64 6.75 -6.63 4.71
C LYS A 64 8.23 -6.68 4.32
N CYS A 65 8.85 -5.52 4.14
CA CYS A 65 10.27 -5.38 3.89
C CYS A 65 10.81 -4.23 4.77
N GLU A 66 11.61 -4.58 5.78
CA GLU A 66 12.16 -3.62 6.75
C GLU A 66 11.05 -2.74 7.38
N THR A 67 11.11 -1.42 7.14
CA THR A 67 10.20 -0.38 7.63
C THR A 67 9.09 -0.05 6.63
N CYS A 68 8.94 -0.83 5.57
CA CYS A 68 7.95 -0.62 4.52
C CYS A 68 7.09 -1.86 4.27
N TYR A 69 5.88 -1.63 3.80
CA TYR A 69 5.02 -2.62 3.16
C TYR A 69 5.02 -2.38 1.65
N ILE A 70 5.21 -3.45 0.89
CA ILE A 70 4.94 -3.50 -0.56
C ILE A 70 3.56 -4.11 -0.72
N VAL A 71 2.60 -3.27 -1.05
CA VAL A 71 1.18 -3.60 -1.18
C VAL A 71 0.92 -3.96 -2.64
N ALA A 72 0.60 -5.22 -2.90
CA ALA A 72 0.22 -5.69 -4.22
C ALA A 72 -1.30 -5.60 -4.37
N THR A 73 -1.74 -4.82 -5.35
CA THR A 73 -3.12 -4.78 -5.80
C THR A 73 -3.28 -5.61 -7.08
N GLU A 74 -4.49 -5.60 -7.64
CA GLU A 74 -4.79 -6.27 -8.89
C GLU A 74 -3.84 -5.87 -10.03
N ASN A 75 -3.58 -4.57 -10.21
CA ASN A 75 -2.87 -4.06 -11.39
C ASN A 75 -1.56 -3.33 -11.06
N SER A 76 -1.22 -3.17 -9.78
CA SER A 76 -0.06 -2.36 -9.40
C SER A 76 0.49 -2.69 -8.02
N LEU A 77 1.75 -2.32 -7.79
CA LEU A 77 2.44 -2.42 -6.51
C LEU A 77 2.60 -1.03 -5.90
N TYR A 78 2.31 -0.88 -4.61
CA TYR A 78 2.52 0.35 -3.86
C TYR A 78 3.53 0.14 -2.75
N VAL A 79 4.36 1.14 -2.47
CA VAL A 79 5.25 1.14 -1.30
C VAL A 79 4.72 2.12 -0.27
N VAL A 80 4.46 1.62 0.94
CA VAL A 80 4.01 2.42 2.09
C VAL A 80 4.83 2.10 3.33
N SER A 81 4.88 3.02 4.29
CA SER A 81 5.53 2.80 5.58
C SER A 81 4.78 1.76 6.40
N THR A 82 5.49 1.00 7.23
CA THR A 82 4.88 0.11 8.23
C THR A 82 4.07 0.85 9.28
N GLU A 83 4.24 2.17 9.38
CA GLU A 83 3.50 3.05 10.29
C GLU A 83 2.14 3.49 9.72
N VAL A 84 1.78 3.05 8.50
CA VAL A 84 0.49 3.36 7.88
C VAL A 84 -0.65 2.87 8.79
N PRO A 85 -1.63 3.73 9.14
CA PRO A 85 -2.74 3.33 9.99
C PRO A 85 -3.65 2.32 9.27
N VAL A 86 -4.16 1.34 10.02
CA VAL A 86 -5.16 0.38 9.54
C VAL A 86 -6.51 0.76 10.14
N LYS A 87 -7.52 1.00 9.30
CA LYS A 87 -8.87 1.37 9.73
C LYS A 87 -9.87 0.32 9.24
N LYS A 88 -10.73 -0.16 10.15
CA LYS A 88 -11.89 -0.97 9.76
C LYS A 88 -12.96 -0.02 9.24
N ILE A 89 -13.35 -0.17 7.98
CA ILE A 89 -14.40 0.62 7.36
C ILE A 89 -15.68 -0.19 7.50
N VAL A 90 -16.51 0.19 8.46
CA VAL A 90 -17.88 -0.33 8.56
C VAL A 90 -18.67 0.54 7.60
N GLY A 91 -19.12 -0.05 6.47
CA GLY A 91 -19.95 0.67 5.51
C GLY A 91 -21.10 1.32 6.26
N SER A 92 -21.18 2.66 6.19
CA SER A 92 -22.33 3.40 6.68
C SER A 92 -23.55 2.82 5.97
N SER A 93 -24.38 2.10 6.73
CA SER A 93 -25.67 1.58 6.27
C SER A 93 -26.64 2.72 5.99
#